data_AF-A0A2N5ZMY1-F1
#
_entry.id   AF-A0A2N5ZMY1-F1
#
_cell.length_a   1.000
_cell.length_b   1.000
_cell.length_c   1.000
_cell.angle_alpha   90.00
_cell.angle_beta   90.00
_cell.angle_gamma   90.00
#
_symmetry.space_group_name_H-M   'P 1'
#
loop_
_entity.id
_entity.type
_entity.pdbx_description
1 polymer ?
#
loop_
_entity_poly.entity_id
_entity_poly.type
_entity_poly.pdbx_seq_one_letter_code
_entity_poly.pdbx_strand_id
1 'polypeptide(L)'
;MKRINFLFTNDLHGNILAFNTITELKKEIDNPLTIDTGDTFSENFYTNLTAELLKKHIDIWTPGNHDVDIIDSLPQSFLKGIYPTKLSSNITNQKFIENIKDEIILDLSGVKTGFIAISGKGKDQNINYQNQGRVIIHKIKKLRRNVDLLVLLSHVGLNEDIRIAEAAPEIDIIFGGHSHTRLKAPTLINKTLILQSGGFGDLVGSLSLIIDKGRIKEFSTDFKNTYESELQSDFLNILNKHRKKSKTIFKIPTTIAYKRKNTNPITDFILKKMQELTKTNLSLVNSSTLNPLLIEGNITKEDLAYTCGFDSTISIIKISTEKLLKAVERSKDEHYTKLIISSKEDITKKRNIKIAMPTFIAEGGHHSKSFFPEFRKAPRTETNIKISDLAKKLSEREV
;
A
#
# COMPACT_ATOMS: atom_id res chain seq x y z
N MET A 1 32.72 14.08 -3.76
CA MET A 1 31.67 13.15 -3.32
C MET A 1 30.33 13.71 -3.76
N LYS A 2 29.42 12.88 -4.27
CA LYS A 2 28.11 13.29 -4.80
C LYS A 2 27.03 12.81 -3.84
N ARG A 3 25.98 13.61 -3.61
CA ARG A 3 24.84 13.21 -2.78
C ARG A 3 23.63 12.91 -3.66
N ILE A 4 22.94 11.82 -3.38
CA ILE A 4 21.68 11.44 -4.01
C ILE A 4 20.69 11.15 -2.89
N ASN A 5 19.49 11.70 -3.01
CA ASN A 5 18.41 11.46 -2.06
C ASN A 5 17.24 10.79 -2.76
N PHE A 6 16.58 9.88 -2.06
CA PHE A 6 15.35 9.25 -2.50
C PHE A 6 14.28 9.41 -1.44
N LEU A 7 13.04 9.58 -1.88
CA LEU A 7 11.86 9.25 -1.07
C LEU A 7 11.15 8.09 -1.74
N PHE A 8 10.68 7.14 -0.95
CA PHE A 8 10.02 5.97 -1.50
C PHE A 8 8.80 5.53 -0.70
N THR A 9 7.85 4.97 -1.43
CA THR A 9 6.64 4.34 -0.92
C THR A 9 6.40 3.00 -1.63
N ASN A 10 5.62 2.15 -0.98
CA ASN A 10 5.13 0.90 -1.54
C ASN A 10 3.79 0.54 -0.89
N ASP A 11 2.96 -0.21 -1.61
CA ASP A 11 1.71 -0.78 -1.12
C ASP A 11 0.79 0.27 -0.49
N LEU A 12 0.58 1.43 -1.15
CA LEU A 12 -0.28 2.48 -0.62
C LEU A 12 -1.74 2.03 -0.48
N HIS A 13 -2.21 1.12 -1.35
CA HIS A 13 -3.58 0.61 -1.38
C HIS A 13 -4.63 1.73 -1.35
N GLY A 14 -4.41 2.76 -2.17
CA GLY A 14 -5.24 3.96 -2.27
C GLY A 14 -5.07 4.97 -1.14
N ASN A 15 -4.14 4.77 -0.20
CA ASN A 15 -3.92 5.71 0.89
C ASN A 15 -3.20 6.98 0.43
N ILE A 16 -3.87 8.12 0.60
CA ILE A 16 -3.40 9.41 0.06
C ILE A 16 -2.48 10.21 1.01
N LEU A 17 -2.35 9.86 2.30
CA LEU A 17 -1.54 10.67 3.22
C LEU A 17 -0.05 10.63 2.89
N ALA A 18 0.44 9.55 2.30
CA ALA A 18 1.83 9.46 1.90
C ALA A 18 2.24 10.61 0.96
N PHE A 19 1.35 11.06 0.09
CA PHE A 19 1.61 12.20 -0.80
C PHE A 19 1.74 13.54 -0.04
N ASN A 20 0.97 13.71 1.04
CA ASN A 20 1.12 14.84 1.95
C ASN A 20 2.51 14.84 2.62
N THR A 21 2.90 13.70 3.19
CA THR A 21 4.20 13.52 3.84
C THR A 21 5.37 13.67 2.87
N ILE A 22 5.26 13.20 1.63
CA ILE A 22 6.26 13.44 0.58
C ILE A 22 6.42 14.94 0.32
N THR A 23 5.32 15.70 0.30
CA THR A 23 5.36 17.16 0.08
C THR A 23 6.07 17.88 1.22
N GLU A 24 5.84 17.44 2.46
CA GLU A 24 6.53 17.96 3.63
C GLU A 24 8.03 17.62 3.58
N LEU A 25 8.39 16.36 3.35
CA LEU A 25 9.78 15.90 3.28
C LEU A 25 10.58 16.55 2.14
N LYS A 26 9.92 16.88 1.01
CA LYS A 26 10.55 17.64 -0.09
C LYS A 26 11.00 19.05 0.31
N LYS A 27 10.55 19.59 1.45
CA LYS A 27 11.05 20.86 2.00
C LYS A 27 12.31 20.69 2.85
N GLU A 28 12.50 19.50 3.42
CA GLU A 28 13.59 19.17 4.34
C GLU A 28 14.76 18.49 3.62
N ILE A 29 14.46 17.72 2.58
CA ILE A 29 15.42 16.92 1.82
C ILE A 29 15.65 17.59 0.47
N ASP A 30 16.92 17.86 0.16
CA ASP A 30 17.32 18.49 -1.09
C ASP A 30 17.13 17.55 -2.29
N ASN A 31 16.31 17.98 -3.26
CA ASN A 31 16.04 17.34 -4.54
C ASN A 31 15.93 15.79 -4.52
N PRO A 32 15.07 15.19 -3.67
CA PRO A 32 14.91 13.75 -3.63
C PRO A 32 14.20 13.25 -4.89
N LEU A 33 14.72 12.16 -5.48
CA LEU A 33 13.97 11.40 -6.47
C LEU A 33 12.90 10.56 -5.76
N THR A 34 11.67 10.65 -6.23
CA THR A 34 10.52 10.04 -5.56
C THR A 34 10.00 8.82 -6.30
N ILE A 35 9.88 7.71 -5.56
CA ILE A 35 9.62 6.38 -6.11
C ILE A 35 8.40 5.78 -5.42
N ASP A 36 7.50 5.17 -6.19
CA ASP A 36 6.48 4.27 -5.65
C ASP A 36 6.58 2.90 -6.33
N THR A 37 6.65 1.84 -5.52
CA THR A 37 6.92 0.49 -6.03
C THR A 37 5.67 -0.36 -6.24
N GLY A 38 4.49 0.25 -6.31
CA GLY A 38 3.26 -0.42 -6.72
C GLY A 38 2.37 -0.88 -5.58
N ASP A 39 1.25 -1.46 -5.96
CA ASP A 39 0.03 -1.60 -5.15
C ASP A 39 -0.38 -0.23 -4.60
N THR A 40 -0.32 0.78 -5.47
CA THR A 40 -0.62 2.17 -5.15
C THR A 40 -2.12 2.42 -5.09
N PHE A 41 -2.85 1.80 -6.01
CA PHE A 41 -4.28 2.01 -6.19
C PHE A 41 -5.10 0.96 -5.43
N SER A 42 -6.36 1.29 -5.21
CA SER A 42 -7.38 0.35 -4.77
C SER A 42 -8.67 0.72 -5.49
N GLU A 43 -9.52 -0.26 -5.81
CA GLU A 43 -10.86 -0.04 -6.38
C GLU A 43 -11.78 0.65 -5.37
N ASN A 44 -11.60 1.96 -5.24
CA ASN A 44 -12.36 2.80 -4.35
C ASN A 44 -12.61 4.18 -4.98
N PHE A 45 -13.41 4.99 -4.28
CA PHE A 45 -13.79 6.33 -4.73
C PHE A 45 -12.62 7.29 -4.93
N TYR A 46 -11.47 7.01 -4.30
CA TYR A 46 -10.28 7.84 -4.37
C TYR A 46 -9.33 7.47 -5.51
N THR A 47 -9.65 6.49 -6.37
CA THR A 47 -8.79 6.10 -7.50
C THR A 47 -8.36 7.31 -8.35
N ASN A 48 -9.30 8.21 -8.69
CA ASN A 48 -9.02 9.43 -9.45
C ASN A 48 -8.13 10.43 -8.68
N LEU A 49 -8.38 10.60 -7.37
CA LEU A 49 -7.59 11.48 -6.51
C LEU A 49 -6.17 10.95 -6.35
N THR A 50 -6.03 9.65 -6.10
CA THR A 50 -4.76 8.92 -6.01
C THR A 50 -3.95 9.11 -7.28
N ALA A 51 -4.57 8.99 -8.46
CA ALA A 51 -3.88 9.22 -9.72
C ALA A 51 -3.40 10.67 -9.90
N GLU A 52 -4.18 11.68 -9.49
CA GLU A 52 -3.78 13.09 -9.56
C GLU A 52 -2.62 13.39 -8.59
N LEU A 53 -2.68 12.85 -7.37
CA LEU A 53 -1.61 12.99 -6.39
C LEU A 53 -0.33 12.25 -6.82
N LEU A 54 -0.45 11.01 -7.27
CA LEU A 54 0.67 10.22 -7.77
C LEU A 54 1.43 10.96 -8.88
N LYS A 55 0.71 11.51 -9.86
CA LYS A 55 1.28 12.34 -10.95
C LYS A 55 2.05 13.56 -10.47
N LYS A 56 1.62 14.17 -9.37
CA LYS A 56 2.23 15.40 -8.85
C LYS A 56 3.41 15.12 -7.92
N HIS A 57 3.41 13.97 -7.24
CA HIS A 57 4.31 13.73 -6.12
C HIS A 57 5.35 12.65 -6.35
N ILE A 58 5.17 11.74 -7.32
CA ILE A 58 6.07 10.62 -7.63
C ILE A 58 6.73 10.81 -9.00
N ASP A 59 8.02 10.53 -9.09
CA ASP A 59 8.82 10.65 -10.33
C ASP A 59 8.86 9.33 -11.10
N ILE A 60 9.03 8.20 -10.40
CA ILE A 60 9.08 6.84 -10.98
C ILE A 60 8.07 5.96 -10.26
N TRP A 61 7.25 5.25 -11.04
CA TRP A 61 6.26 4.31 -10.53
C TRP A 61 6.38 2.97 -11.25
N THR A 62 6.25 1.88 -10.51
CA THR A 62 6.06 0.54 -11.10
C THR A 62 4.73 -0.05 -10.63
N PRO A 63 3.98 -0.75 -11.51
CA PRO A 63 2.74 -1.38 -11.10
C PRO A 63 2.99 -2.57 -10.18
N GLY A 64 2.20 -2.66 -9.10
CA GLY A 64 2.07 -3.87 -8.31
C GLY A 64 1.03 -4.83 -8.90
N ASN A 65 0.83 -5.98 -8.26
CA ASN A 65 -0.16 -6.96 -8.73
C ASN A 65 -1.60 -6.42 -8.62
N HIS A 66 -1.92 -5.67 -7.57
CA HIS A 66 -3.25 -5.10 -7.38
C HIS A 66 -3.52 -3.94 -8.35
N ASP A 67 -2.50 -3.15 -8.72
CA ASP A 67 -2.65 -2.10 -9.72
C ASP A 67 -3.02 -2.68 -11.10
N VAL A 68 -2.38 -3.80 -11.46
CA VAL A 68 -2.66 -4.51 -12.71
C VAL A 68 -4.05 -5.15 -12.69
N ASP A 69 -4.46 -5.74 -11.57
CA ASP A 69 -5.78 -6.37 -11.42
C ASP A 69 -6.94 -5.40 -11.67
N ILE A 70 -6.71 -4.10 -11.46
CA ILE A 70 -7.74 -3.06 -11.55
C ILE A 70 -7.47 -2.06 -12.67
N ILE A 71 -6.57 -2.42 -13.61
CA ILE A 71 -6.03 -1.47 -14.60
C ILE A 71 -7.12 -0.80 -15.44
N ASP A 72 -8.18 -1.53 -15.77
CA ASP A 72 -9.33 -1.03 -16.54
C ASP A 72 -10.16 0.03 -15.77
N SER A 73 -10.10 -0.01 -14.44
CA SER A 73 -10.73 0.97 -13.55
C SER A 73 -9.89 2.24 -13.37
N LEU A 74 -8.62 2.23 -13.78
CA LEU A 74 -7.73 3.38 -13.61
C LEU A 74 -8.04 4.51 -14.60
N PRO A 75 -7.76 5.78 -14.24
CA PRO A 75 -8.13 6.90 -15.09
C PRO A 75 -7.32 6.87 -16.39
N GLN A 76 -8.00 6.98 -17.54
CA GLN A 76 -7.34 7.01 -18.85
C GLN A 76 -6.29 8.11 -18.96
N SER A 77 -6.51 9.25 -18.31
CA SER A 77 -5.51 10.33 -18.26
C SER A 77 -4.22 9.90 -17.57
N PHE A 78 -4.27 8.96 -16.61
CA PHE A 78 -3.10 8.39 -15.96
C PHE A 78 -2.45 7.34 -16.85
N LEU A 79 -3.21 6.37 -17.35
CA LEU A 79 -2.69 5.31 -18.22
C LEU A 79 -1.97 5.87 -19.46
N LYS A 80 -2.50 6.93 -20.06
CA LYS A 80 -1.91 7.61 -21.24
C LYS A 80 -0.85 8.66 -20.91
N GLY A 81 -0.84 9.16 -19.67
CA GLY A 81 0.09 10.22 -19.25
C GLY A 81 1.55 9.78 -19.27
N ILE A 82 2.48 10.74 -19.27
CA ILE A 82 3.93 10.47 -19.19
C ILE A 82 4.49 10.56 -17.77
N TYR A 83 3.70 11.11 -16.83
CA TYR A 83 4.04 11.23 -15.41
C TYR A 83 3.11 10.36 -14.55
N PRO A 84 3.62 9.72 -13.48
CA PRO A 84 5.05 9.45 -13.24
C PRO A 84 5.68 8.66 -14.41
N THR A 85 7.01 8.59 -14.46
CA THR A 85 7.67 7.66 -15.39
C THR A 85 7.27 6.24 -14.99
N LYS A 86 6.50 5.58 -15.84
CA LYS A 86 6.01 4.21 -15.58
C LYS A 86 7.06 3.20 -16.02
N LEU A 87 7.45 2.32 -15.12
CA LEU A 87 8.56 1.39 -15.32
C LEU A 87 8.12 -0.05 -15.05
N SER A 88 8.31 -0.94 -16.02
CA SER A 88 8.21 -2.39 -15.83
C SER A 88 9.02 -3.12 -16.90
N SER A 89 9.98 -3.93 -16.45
CA SER A 89 10.84 -4.71 -17.32
C SER A 89 10.26 -6.09 -17.67
N ASN A 90 9.30 -6.59 -16.89
CA ASN A 90 8.76 -7.96 -17.05
C ASN A 90 7.30 -8.04 -17.52
N ILE A 91 6.56 -6.94 -17.63
CA ILE A 91 5.21 -6.94 -18.22
C ILE A 91 5.32 -6.63 -19.73
N THR A 92 4.90 -7.57 -20.60
CA THR A 92 5.07 -7.42 -22.06
C THR A 92 3.89 -6.75 -22.76
N ASN A 93 2.73 -6.69 -22.12
CA ASN A 93 1.52 -6.19 -22.77
C ASN A 93 1.36 -4.69 -22.54
N GLN A 94 1.97 -3.89 -23.43
CA GLN A 94 1.90 -2.42 -23.42
C GLN A 94 0.48 -1.86 -23.68
N LYS A 95 -0.51 -2.69 -24.05
CA LYS A 95 -1.85 -2.20 -24.39
C LYS A 95 -2.60 -1.56 -23.22
N PHE A 96 -2.23 -1.88 -21.97
CA PHE A 96 -2.94 -1.38 -20.78
C PHE A 96 -2.31 -0.13 -20.17
N ILE A 97 -1.00 0.06 -20.32
CA ILE A 97 -0.27 1.23 -19.81
C ILE A 97 0.56 1.80 -20.95
N GLU A 98 0.06 2.85 -21.59
CA GLU A 98 0.83 3.56 -22.61
C GLU A 98 2.09 4.20 -21.97
N ASN A 99 3.16 4.29 -22.75
CA ASN A 99 4.45 4.89 -22.35
C ASN A 99 5.16 4.18 -21.19
N ILE A 100 4.81 2.93 -20.87
CA ILE A 100 5.59 2.13 -19.93
C ILE A 100 6.97 1.81 -20.52
N LYS A 101 8.02 2.15 -19.77
CA LYS A 101 9.41 1.90 -20.15
C LYS A 101 9.88 0.60 -19.50
N ASP A 102 10.79 -0.10 -20.17
CA ASP A 102 11.41 -1.31 -19.65
C ASP A 102 12.67 -1.02 -18.81
N GLU A 103 13.33 0.10 -19.08
CA GLU A 103 14.38 0.70 -18.26
C GLU A 103 14.44 2.21 -18.43
N ILE A 104 15.13 2.90 -17.52
CA ILE A 104 15.58 4.28 -17.71
C ILE A 104 16.99 4.47 -17.15
N ILE A 105 17.71 5.47 -17.65
CA ILE A 105 18.95 5.96 -17.04
C ILE A 105 18.75 7.45 -16.75
N LEU A 106 19.01 7.86 -15.52
CA LEU A 106 18.94 9.24 -15.07
C LEU A 106 20.33 9.71 -14.62
N ASP A 107 20.62 10.98 -14.82
CA ASP A 107 21.77 11.64 -14.19
C ASP A 107 21.29 12.28 -12.88
N LEU A 108 21.76 11.74 -11.75
CA LEU A 108 21.43 12.23 -10.41
C LEU A 108 22.69 12.85 -9.79
N SER A 109 22.76 14.18 -9.79
CA SER A 109 23.92 14.92 -9.26
C SER A 109 25.26 14.52 -9.91
N GLY A 110 25.26 14.18 -11.20
CA GLY A 110 26.40 13.68 -11.96
C GLY A 110 26.62 12.17 -11.86
N VAL A 111 25.75 11.41 -11.20
CA VAL A 111 25.84 9.94 -11.08
C VAL A 111 24.85 9.30 -12.05
N LYS A 112 25.34 8.54 -13.02
CA LYS A 112 24.48 7.82 -13.96
C LYS A 112 23.83 6.65 -13.24
N THR A 113 22.52 6.73 -13.03
CA THR A 113 21.76 5.73 -12.29
C THR A 113 20.78 5.04 -13.23
N GLY A 114 20.95 3.74 -13.42
CA GLY A 114 20.03 2.90 -14.19
C GLY A 114 18.91 2.36 -13.31
N PHE A 115 17.69 2.37 -13.83
CA PHE A 115 16.52 1.84 -13.14
C PHE A 115 15.87 0.76 -14.00
N ILE A 116 15.55 -0.36 -13.36
CA ILE A 116 14.75 -1.46 -13.89
C ILE A 116 13.63 -1.76 -12.90
N ALA A 117 12.57 -2.42 -13.36
CA ALA A 117 11.47 -2.75 -12.47
C ALA A 117 10.85 -4.11 -12.74
N ILE A 118 10.41 -4.79 -11.69
CA ILE A 118 9.71 -6.07 -11.80
C ILE A 118 8.44 -6.08 -10.95
N SER A 119 7.41 -6.73 -11.48
CA SER A 119 6.13 -6.89 -10.79
C SER A 119 5.82 -8.38 -10.58
N GLY A 120 5.20 -8.70 -9.44
CA GLY A 120 4.57 -10.00 -9.18
C GLY A 120 3.34 -10.23 -10.07
N LYS A 121 2.95 -11.51 -10.22
CA LYS A 121 1.79 -11.90 -11.03
C LYS A 121 0.48 -11.54 -10.30
N GLY A 122 -0.39 -10.76 -10.96
CA GLY A 122 -1.77 -10.51 -10.53
C GLY A 122 -2.73 -11.67 -10.78
N LYS A 123 -4.02 -11.43 -10.51
CA LYS A 123 -5.13 -12.33 -10.81
C LYS A 123 -5.51 -12.30 -12.30
N ASP A 124 -5.33 -11.16 -12.98
CA ASP A 124 -5.65 -11.05 -14.40
C ASP A 124 -4.76 -12.00 -15.24
N GLN A 125 -5.39 -12.98 -15.88
CA GLN A 125 -4.71 -13.98 -16.70
C GLN A 125 -4.35 -13.45 -18.10
N ASN A 126 -4.86 -12.29 -18.51
CA ASN A 126 -4.56 -11.68 -19.80
C ASN A 126 -3.21 -10.94 -19.81
N ILE A 127 -2.60 -10.77 -18.64
CA ILE A 127 -1.31 -10.10 -18.48
C ILE A 127 -0.20 -11.14 -18.50
N ASN A 128 0.68 -11.01 -19.50
CA ASN A 128 1.85 -11.85 -19.61
C ASN A 128 3.03 -11.25 -18.84
N TYR A 129 3.52 -12.01 -17.87
CA TYR A 129 4.71 -11.69 -17.09
C TYR A 129 5.87 -12.55 -17.55
N GLN A 130 6.94 -11.91 -18.01
CA GLN A 130 8.21 -12.59 -18.26
C GLN A 130 8.80 -13.09 -16.95
N ASN A 131 9.63 -14.13 -17.06
CA ASN A 131 10.41 -14.64 -15.93
C ASN A 131 11.32 -13.53 -15.39
N GLN A 132 11.11 -13.16 -14.12
CA GLN A 132 11.78 -12.03 -13.47
C GLN A 132 13.29 -12.19 -13.46
N GLY A 133 13.82 -13.36 -13.07
CA GLY A 133 15.26 -13.62 -13.07
C GLY A 133 15.91 -13.46 -14.45
N ARG A 134 15.28 -14.00 -15.52
CA ARG A 134 15.78 -13.83 -16.90
C ARG A 134 15.81 -12.37 -17.33
N VAL A 135 14.75 -11.61 -17.01
CA VAL A 135 14.67 -10.18 -17.31
C VAL A 135 15.76 -9.42 -16.58
N ILE A 136 15.93 -9.64 -15.27
CA ILE A 136 16.95 -8.98 -14.45
C ILE A 136 18.35 -9.23 -15.02
N ILE A 137 18.70 -10.49 -15.30
CA ILE A 137 20.00 -10.85 -15.89
C ILE A 137 20.22 -10.15 -17.24
N HIS A 138 19.19 -10.12 -18.08
CA HIS A 138 19.28 -9.44 -19.37
C HIS A 138 19.52 -7.93 -19.20
N LYS A 139 18.78 -7.26 -18.30
CA LYS A 139 18.93 -5.83 -18.06
C LYS A 139 20.27 -5.48 -17.40
N ILE A 140 20.77 -6.29 -16.47
CA ILE A 140 22.12 -6.13 -15.89
C ILE A 140 23.17 -6.15 -17.01
N LYS A 141 23.15 -7.15 -17.89
CA LYS A 141 24.09 -7.25 -19.02
C LYS A 141 24.07 -6.02 -19.92
N LYS A 142 22.89 -5.43 -20.15
CA LYS A 142 22.69 -4.24 -20.99
C LYS A 142 23.15 -2.94 -20.31
N LEU A 143 22.81 -2.76 -19.02
CA LEU A 143 22.91 -1.47 -18.35
C LEU A 143 24.16 -1.30 -17.50
N ARG A 144 24.64 -2.36 -16.84
CA ARG A 144 25.64 -2.27 -15.76
C ARG A 144 26.93 -1.56 -16.16
N ARG A 145 27.38 -1.69 -17.42
CA ARG A 145 28.60 -1.04 -17.95
C ARG A 145 28.42 0.46 -18.24
N ASN A 146 27.19 0.93 -18.31
CA ASN A 146 26.85 2.30 -18.72
C ASN A 146 26.40 3.19 -17.55
N VAL A 147 26.32 2.62 -16.34
CA VAL A 147 25.78 3.28 -15.14
C VAL A 147 26.71 3.08 -13.94
N ASP A 148 26.78 4.11 -13.10
CA ASP A 148 27.47 4.09 -11.81
C ASP A 148 26.66 3.29 -10.78
N LEU A 149 25.34 3.46 -10.77
CA LEU A 149 24.42 2.74 -9.89
C LEU A 149 23.35 2.01 -10.68
N LEU A 150 22.97 0.82 -10.23
CA LEU A 150 21.84 0.06 -10.76
C LEU A 150 20.79 -0.17 -9.67
N VAL A 151 19.59 0.34 -9.90
CA VAL A 151 18.45 0.31 -8.98
C VAL A 151 17.36 -0.59 -9.56
N LEU A 152 16.82 -1.47 -8.72
CA LEU A 152 15.65 -2.28 -9.01
C LEU A 152 14.45 -1.78 -8.20
N LEU A 153 13.36 -1.43 -8.89
CA LEU A 153 12.05 -1.27 -8.28
C LEU A 153 11.35 -2.63 -8.32
N SER A 154 11.00 -3.18 -7.17
CA SER A 154 10.55 -4.55 -7.05
C SER A 154 9.21 -4.63 -6.34
N HIS A 155 8.25 -5.36 -6.93
CA HIS A 155 6.98 -5.67 -6.31
C HIS A 155 6.78 -7.19 -6.20
N VAL A 156 7.72 -7.88 -5.56
CA VAL A 156 7.69 -9.35 -5.37
C VAL A 156 7.83 -9.82 -3.92
N GLY A 157 8.07 -8.90 -2.99
CA GLY A 157 8.18 -9.19 -1.57
C GLY A 157 9.62 -9.38 -1.11
N LEU A 158 9.88 -9.03 0.16
CA LEU A 158 11.21 -8.98 0.75
C LEU A 158 12.01 -10.29 0.59
N ASN A 159 11.37 -11.45 0.78
CA ASN A 159 12.07 -12.73 0.68
C ASN A 159 12.58 -13.01 -0.75
N GLU A 160 11.85 -12.56 -1.76
CA GLU A 160 12.29 -12.70 -3.15
C GLU A 160 13.29 -11.61 -3.51
N ASP A 161 13.14 -10.39 -2.98
CA ASP A 161 14.14 -9.32 -3.08
C ASP A 161 15.51 -9.76 -2.54
N ILE A 162 15.53 -10.48 -1.41
CA ILE A 162 16.75 -11.06 -0.83
C ILE A 162 17.39 -12.06 -1.79
N ARG A 163 16.61 -13.00 -2.34
CA ARG A 163 17.11 -14.00 -3.31
C ARG A 163 17.65 -13.34 -4.58
N ILE A 164 16.98 -12.29 -5.04
CA ILE A 164 17.44 -11.49 -6.18
C ILE A 164 18.79 -10.84 -5.86
N ALA A 165 18.94 -10.21 -4.70
CA ALA A 165 20.19 -9.58 -4.30
C ALA A 165 21.34 -10.58 -4.12
N GLU A 166 21.06 -11.81 -3.67
CA GLU A 166 22.03 -12.91 -3.60
C GLU A 166 22.48 -13.36 -5.00
N ALA A 167 21.54 -13.49 -5.94
CA ALA A 167 21.80 -13.99 -7.29
C ALA A 167 22.32 -12.92 -8.27
N ALA A 168 22.07 -11.64 -7.99
CA ALA A 168 22.40 -10.51 -8.86
C ALA A 168 23.13 -9.38 -8.09
N PRO A 169 24.36 -9.62 -7.61
CA PRO A 169 25.14 -8.67 -6.81
C PRO A 169 25.53 -7.39 -7.57
N GLU A 170 25.26 -7.30 -8.87
CA GLU A 170 25.43 -6.10 -9.69
C GLU A 170 24.38 -5.01 -9.42
N ILE A 171 23.27 -5.35 -8.76
CA ILE A 171 22.25 -4.40 -8.29
C ILE A 171 22.75 -3.74 -7.01
N ASP A 172 22.74 -2.42 -6.96
CA ASP A 172 23.22 -1.68 -5.78
C ASP A 172 22.07 -1.39 -4.80
N ILE A 173 20.84 -1.18 -5.31
CA ILE A 173 19.67 -0.83 -4.49
C ILE A 173 18.43 -1.55 -5.01
N ILE A 174 17.63 -2.08 -4.08
CA ILE A 174 16.28 -2.60 -4.32
C ILE A 174 15.29 -1.78 -3.48
N PHE A 175 14.39 -1.07 -4.14
CA PHE A 175 13.18 -0.55 -3.50
C PHE A 175 12.08 -1.59 -3.71
N GLY A 176 11.70 -2.28 -2.64
CA GLY A 176 10.73 -3.39 -2.66
C GLY A 176 9.29 -2.95 -2.37
N GLY A 177 8.37 -3.91 -2.46
CA GLY A 177 6.95 -3.82 -2.07
C GLY A 177 6.34 -5.22 -1.90
N HIS A 178 5.02 -5.36 -2.00
CA HIS A 178 4.21 -6.59 -1.97
C HIS A 178 4.07 -7.27 -0.61
N SER A 179 5.15 -7.37 0.17
CA SER A 179 5.14 -8.09 1.46
C SER A 179 4.70 -7.22 2.65
N HIS A 180 4.34 -5.96 2.40
CA HIS A 180 3.99 -4.96 3.40
C HIS A 180 5.05 -4.83 4.52
N THR A 181 6.32 -5.13 4.25
CA THR A 181 7.32 -5.26 5.33
C THR A 181 7.80 -3.89 5.77
N ARG A 182 7.66 -3.62 7.07
CA ARG A 182 8.22 -2.42 7.71
C ARG A 182 9.66 -2.67 8.10
N LEU A 183 10.59 -2.20 7.29
CA LEU A 183 12.00 -2.21 7.65
C LEU A 183 12.31 -1.05 8.59
N LYS A 184 13.14 -1.31 9.61
CA LYS A 184 13.68 -0.25 10.50
C LYS A 184 14.99 0.33 9.96
N ALA A 185 15.67 -0.44 9.12
CA ALA A 185 16.90 -0.11 8.43
C ALA A 185 16.98 -0.98 7.16
N PRO A 186 17.79 -0.63 6.16
CA PRO A 186 17.98 -1.46 4.98
C PRO A 186 18.39 -2.88 5.34
N THR A 187 17.82 -3.86 4.64
CA THR A 187 18.41 -5.20 4.65
C THR A 187 19.59 -5.19 3.68
N LEU A 188 20.79 -5.48 4.19
CA LEU A 188 22.01 -5.51 3.40
C LEU A 188 22.31 -6.95 2.99
N ILE A 189 22.28 -7.23 1.68
CA ILE A 189 22.71 -8.50 1.10
C ILE A 189 23.95 -8.22 0.27
N ASN A 190 25.11 -8.73 0.71
CA ASN A 190 26.41 -8.33 0.18
C ASN A 190 26.60 -6.80 0.25
N LYS A 191 26.49 -6.11 -0.89
CA LYS A 191 26.55 -4.64 -1.01
C LYS A 191 25.22 -4.01 -1.42
N THR A 192 24.19 -4.82 -1.66
CA THR A 192 22.89 -4.38 -2.16
C THR A 192 22.00 -3.94 -1.01
N LEU A 193 21.50 -2.71 -1.06
CA LEU A 193 20.55 -2.18 -0.09
C LEU A 193 19.13 -2.54 -0.48
N ILE A 194 18.39 -3.23 0.41
CA ILE A 194 16.97 -3.53 0.20
C ILE A 194 16.12 -2.71 1.16
N LEU A 195 15.15 -1.97 0.62
CA LEU A 195 14.30 -1.03 1.36
C LEU A 195 12.81 -1.31 1.10
N GLN A 196 11.99 -1.18 2.14
CA GLN A 196 10.52 -1.19 2.09
C GLN A 196 9.97 -0.30 3.20
N SER A 197 8.91 0.47 2.92
CA SER A 197 8.23 1.38 3.85
C SER A 197 6.96 0.79 4.46
N GLY A 198 6.78 -0.54 4.45
CA GLY A 198 5.58 -1.17 5.00
C GLY A 198 4.44 -1.21 3.98
N GLY A 199 3.28 -0.69 4.34
CA GLY A 199 2.08 -0.68 3.50
C GLY A 199 0.99 0.23 4.06
N PHE A 200 -0.07 0.38 3.27
CA PHE A 200 -1.22 1.24 3.48
C PHE A 200 -0.88 2.73 3.65
N GLY A 201 0.27 3.17 3.13
CA GLY A 201 0.70 4.57 3.22
C GLY A 201 0.94 5.06 4.65
N ASP A 202 1.28 4.17 5.58
CA ASP A 202 1.56 4.55 6.97
C ASP A 202 2.95 5.20 7.14
N LEU A 203 3.89 4.91 6.23
CA LEU A 203 5.25 5.46 6.27
C LEU A 203 5.68 5.92 4.89
N VAL A 204 6.50 6.97 4.86
CA VAL A 204 7.33 7.35 3.71
C VAL A 204 8.78 7.12 4.12
N GLY A 205 9.51 6.34 3.32
CA GLY A 205 10.93 6.09 3.54
C GLY A 205 11.79 7.15 2.86
N SER A 206 12.93 7.48 3.47
CA SER A 206 13.98 8.30 2.88
C SER A 206 15.30 7.53 2.81
N LEU A 207 16.07 7.75 1.76
CA LEU A 207 17.42 7.21 1.60
C LEU A 207 18.34 8.34 1.12
N SER A 208 19.35 8.68 1.90
CA SER A 208 20.43 9.58 1.47
C SER A 208 21.68 8.76 1.22
N LEU A 209 22.34 8.99 0.08
CA LEU A 209 23.56 8.31 -0.33
C LEU A 209 24.68 9.33 -0.51
N ILE A 210 25.87 8.97 -0.04
CA ILE A 210 27.12 9.61 -0.44
C ILE A 210 27.84 8.68 -1.41
N ILE A 211 28.03 9.17 -2.63
CA ILE A 211 28.67 8.44 -3.73
C ILE A 211 30.11 8.95 -3.92
N ASP A 212 31.06 8.03 -3.95
CA ASP A 212 32.45 8.28 -4.31
C ASP A 212 32.90 7.31 -5.40
N LYS A 213 33.50 7.86 -6.47
CA LYS A 213 33.98 7.10 -7.65
C LYS A 213 32.96 6.07 -8.17
N GLY A 214 31.70 6.48 -8.27
CA GLY A 214 30.60 5.65 -8.78
C GLY A 214 30.15 4.53 -7.85
N ARG A 215 30.47 4.61 -6.55
CA ARG A 215 30.08 3.60 -5.54
C ARG A 215 29.47 4.26 -4.30
N ILE A 216 28.55 3.55 -3.66
CA ILE A 216 27.99 3.96 -2.37
C ILE A 216 29.10 3.89 -1.31
N LYS A 217 29.42 5.04 -0.71
CA LYS A 217 30.40 5.15 0.36
C LYS A 217 29.73 5.16 1.74
N GLU A 218 28.65 5.90 1.86
CA GLU A 218 27.82 6.02 3.06
C GLU A 218 26.35 6.10 2.64
N PHE A 219 25.46 5.65 3.53
CA PHE A 219 24.03 5.83 3.39
C PHE A 219 23.39 6.09 4.75
N SER A 220 22.27 6.82 4.75
CA SER A 220 21.38 6.97 5.90
C SER A 220 19.94 6.80 5.45
N THR A 221 19.10 6.27 6.34
CA THR A 221 17.68 6.05 6.06
C THR A 221 16.83 6.51 7.21
N ASP A 222 15.65 7.02 6.91
CA ASP A 222 14.63 7.32 7.91
C ASP A 222 13.23 6.95 7.39
N PHE A 223 12.27 6.84 8.30
CA PHE A 223 10.88 6.53 7.98
C PHE A 223 9.94 7.49 8.72
N LYS A 224 9.28 8.37 7.99
CA LYS A 224 8.32 9.33 8.57
C LYS A 224 6.93 8.73 8.60
N ASN A 225 6.30 8.76 9.77
CA ASN A 225 4.92 8.33 9.97
C ASN A 225 3.96 9.36 9.38
N THR A 226 3.09 8.91 8.46
CA THR A 226 2.26 9.85 7.68
C THR A 226 1.16 10.51 8.50
N TYR A 227 0.78 9.90 9.63
CA TYR A 227 -0.19 10.48 10.57
C TYR A 227 0.40 11.59 11.46
N GLU A 228 1.73 11.72 11.49
CA GLU A 228 2.44 12.74 12.28
C GLU A 228 2.80 13.97 11.43
N SER A 229 2.56 13.89 10.11
CA SER A 229 2.83 14.96 9.16
C SER A 229 1.85 16.12 9.26
N GLU A 230 2.36 17.34 9.18
CA GLU A 230 1.53 18.53 8.99
C GLU A 230 0.86 18.49 7.61
N LEU A 231 -0.40 18.93 7.55
CA LEU A 231 -1.13 18.99 6.30
C LEU A 231 -0.63 20.14 5.42
N GLN A 232 -0.23 19.80 4.22
CA GLN A 232 0.30 20.72 3.23
C GLN A 232 -0.84 21.34 2.43
N SER A 233 -0.81 22.65 2.24
CA SER A 233 -1.85 23.40 1.52
C SER A 233 -2.10 22.87 0.11
N ASP A 234 -1.03 22.51 -0.60
CA ASP A 234 -1.09 21.94 -1.95
C ASP A 234 -1.85 20.60 -2.00
N PHE A 235 -1.65 19.75 -1.00
CA PHE A 235 -2.38 18.49 -0.86
C PHE A 235 -3.86 18.74 -0.55
N LEU A 236 -4.15 19.62 0.41
CA LEU A 236 -5.52 20.00 0.76
C LEU A 236 -6.28 20.63 -0.41
N ASN A 237 -5.62 21.43 -1.24
CA ASN A 237 -6.23 22.04 -2.42
C ASN A 237 -6.70 20.97 -3.42
N ILE A 238 -5.89 19.94 -3.67
CA ILE A 238 -6.25 18.83 -4.57
C ILE A 238 -7.39 18.02 -3.97
N LEU A 239 -7.29 17.64 -2.68
CA LEU A 239 -8.34 16.91 -1.98
C LEU A 239 -9.68 17.67 -2.02
N ASN A 240 -9.68 18.96 -1.68
CA ASN A 240 -10.88 19.79 -1.64
C ASN A 240 -11.49 20.00 -3.04
N LYS A 241 -10.67 20.06 -4.10
CA LYS A 241 -11.14 20.08 -5.49
C LYS A 241 -11.91 18.80 -5.85
N HIS A 242 -11.48 17.64 -5.37
CA HIS A 242 -12.23 16.39 -5.56
C HIS A 242 -13.49 16.35 -4.72
N ARG A 243 -13.43 16.76 -3.44
CA ARG A 243 -14.60 16.84 -2.55
C ARG A 243 -15.73 17.72 -3.10
N LYS A 244 -15.41 18.80 -3.82
CA LYS A 244 -16.41 19.68 -4.47
C LYS A 244 -17.32 18.96 -5.47
N LYS A 245 -16.92 17.80 -5.98
CA LYS A 245 -17.74 16.98 -6.91
C LYS A 245 -18.78 16.13 -6.17
N SER A 246 -18.74 16.13 -4.84
CA SER A 246 -19.52 15.26 -3.98
C SER A 246 -20.33 16.05 -2.97
N LYS A 247 -21.42 15.45 -2.49
CA LYS A 247 -22.24 16.04 -1.42
C LYS A 247 -21.49 15.97 -0.09
N THR A 248 -21.37 17.12 0.58
CA THR A 248 -20.90 17.19 1.97
C THR A 248 -21.94 16.59 2.91
N ILE A 249 -21.50 15.73 3.83
CA ILE A 249 -22.31 15.10 4.87
C ILE A 249 -22.23 15.91 6.16
N PHE A 250 -21.01 16.18 6.63
CA PHE A 250 -20.72 17.05 7.78
C PHE A 250 -19.33 17.70 7.60
N LYS A 251 -18.92 18.53 8.55
CA LYS A 251 -17.59 19.16 8.56
C LYS A 251 -16.87 18.80 9.84
N ILE A 252 -15.56 18.58 9.76
CA ILE A 252 -14.72 18.41 10.95
C ILE A 252 -13.68 19.54 11.00
N PRO A 253 -13.40 20.11 12.19
CA PRO A 253 -12.50 21.24 12.33
C PRO A 253 -11.01 20.85 12.33
N THR A 254 -10.71 19.56 12.49
CA THR A 254 -9.34 19.04 12.53
C THR A 254 -9.29 17.63 11.96
N THR A 255 -8.11 17.19 11.55
CA THR A 255 -7.90 15.84 11.01
C THR A 255 -7.93 14.82 12.12
N ILE A 256 -8.66 13.73 11.88
CA ILE A 256 -8.79 12.60 12.80
C ILE A 256 -8.04 11.44 12.17
N ALA A 257 -6.96 11.00 12.83
CA ALA A 257 -6.12 9.91 12.35
C ALA A 257 -5.79 8.96 13.51
N TYR A 258 -6.12 7.68 13.34
CA TYR A 258 -5.82 6.66 14.35
C TYR A 258 -4.81 5.63 13.84
N LYS A 259 -4.06 5.05 14.76
CA LYS A 259 -3.21 3.89 14.45
C LYS A 259 -4.11 2.70 14.08
N ARG A 260 -3.92 2.12 12.89
CA ARG A 260 -4.72 0.98 12.37
C ARG A 260 -4.79 -0.23 13.30
N LYS A 261 -3.78 -0.45 14.13
CA LYS A 261 -3.69 -1.62 15.03
C LYS A 261 -4.58 -1.55 16.27
N ASN A 262 -5.29 -0.43 16.49
CA ASN A 262 -6.11 -0.21 17.67
C ASN A 262 -7.58 0.00 17.27
N THR A 263 -8.48 -0.41 18.16
CA THR A 263 -9.87 0.05 18.11
C THR A 263 -9.91 1.58 18.24
N ASN A 264 -10.87 2.19 17.58
CA ASN A 264 -11.14 3.62 17.57
C ASN A 264 -12.61 3.83 17.19
N PRO A 265 -13.19 5.03 17.40
CA PRO A 265 -14.62 5.26 17.17
C PRO A 265 -15.11 4.85 15.77
N ILE A 266 -14.33 5.13 14.72
CA ILE A 266 -14.66 4.74 13.33
C ILE A 266 -14.72 3.21 13.19
N THR A 267 -13.71 2.54 13.72
CA THR A 267 -13.60 1.07 13.68
C THR A 267 -14.71 0.41 14.49
N ASP A 268 -14.97 0.90 15.69
CA ASP A 268 -16.00 0.36 16.59
C ASP A 268 -17.40 0.54 15.99
N PHE A 269 -17.65 1.68 15.33
CA PHE A 269 -18.89 1.92 14.60
C PHE A 269 -19.08 0.90 13.47
N ILE A 270 -18.08 0.72 12.61
CA ILE A 270 -18.15 -0.22 11.48
C ILE A 270 -18.38 -1.66 11.99
N LEU A 271 -17.62 -2.07 13.00
CA LEU A 271 -17.75 -3.40 13.62
C LEU A 271 -19.15 -3.59 14.22
N LYS A 272 -19.65 -2.62 14.98
CA LYS A 272 -21.00 -2.67 15.57
C LYS A 272 -22.07 -2.79 14.49
N LYS A 273 -22.02 -1.95 13.44
CA LYS A 273 -22.99 -2.00 12.32
C LYS A 273 -22.93 -3.31 11.56
N MET A 274 -21.72 -3.84 11.34
CA MET A 274 -21.53 -5.15 10.72
C MET A 274 -22.19 -6.25 11.55
N GLN A 275 -22.01 -6.23 12.87
CA GLN A 275 -22.62 -7.19 13.77
C GLN A 275 -24.15 -7.09 13.79
N GLU A 276 -24.71 -5.88 13.90
CA GLU A 276 -26.16 -5.62 13.91
C GLU A 276 -26.84 -6.15 12.65
N LEU A 277 -26.28 -5.86 11.47
CA LEU A 277 -26.89 -6.25 10.19
C LEU A 277 -26.80 -7.76 9.91
N THR A 278 -25.69 -8.38 10.31
CA THR A 278 -25.46 -9.81 10.08
C THR A 278 -26.04 -10.70 11.17
N LYS A 279 -26.47 -10.12 12.30
CA LYS A 279 -26.97 -10.83 13.50
C LYS A 279 -25.99 -11.90 13.97
N THR A 280 -24.70 -11.57 13.95
CA THR A 280 -23.59 -12.45 14.37
C THR A 280 -23.20 -12.24 15.83
N ASN A 281 -22.47 -13.21 16.39
CA ASN A 281 -22.00 -13.14 17.78
C ASN A 281 -20.91 -12.09 17.95
N LEU A 282 -20.02 -11.99 16.97
CA LEU A 282 -18.97 -10.99 16.89
C LEU A 282 -18.83 -10.56 15.44
N SER A 283 -18.30 -9.36 15.26
CA SER A 283 -17.75 -8.95 13.97
C SER A 283 -16.27 -8.65 14.15
N LEU A 284 -15.50 -8.85 13.09
CA LEU A 284 -14.07 -8.57 13.11
C LEU A 284 -13.55 -8.14 11.75
N VAL A 285 -12.46 -7.39 11.80
CA VAL A 285 -11.65 -7.00 10.65
C VAL A 285 -10.19 -7.29 10.99
N ASN A 286 -9.30 -7.31 10.00
CA ASN A 286 -7.88 -7.15 10.27
C ASN A 286 -7.49 -5.66 10.17
N SER A 287 -6.35 -5.27 10.74
CA SER A 287 -5.90 -3.88 10.73
C SER A 287 -5.67 -3.29 9.34
N SER A 288 -5.39 -4.12 8.32
CA SER A 288 -5.33 -3.68 6.92
C SER A 288 -6.67 -3.29 6.29
N THR A 289 -7.79 -3.75 6.86
CA THR A 289 -9.13 -3.48 6.31
C THR A 289 -9.51 -2.02 6.43
N LEU A 290 -9.00 -1.34 7.45
CA LEU A 290 -9.44 -0.01 7.82
C LEU A 290 -8.38 1.03 7.56
N ASN A 291 -8.88 2.21 7.26
CA ASN A 291 -8.13 3.43 7.12
C ASN A 291 -8.76 4.49 8.01
N PRO A 292 -8.51 4.45 9.32
CA PRO A 292 -9.23 5.29 10.28
C PRO A 292 -8.69 6.72 10.25
N LEU A 293 -8.94 7.39 9.12
CA LEU A 293 -8.48 8.71 8.76
C LEU A 293 -9.66 9.50 8.17
N LEU A 294 -9.90 10.68 8.73
CA LEU A 294 -10.74 11.73 8.14
C LEU A 294 -9.93 13.03 8.16
N ILE A 295 -9.65 13.56 6.96
CA ILE A 295 -8.88 14.80 6.80
C ILE A 295 -9.81 16.00 6.98
N GLU A 296 -9.32 17.03 7.67
CA GLU A 296 -10.08 18.25 8.01
C GLU A 296 -10.86 18.87 6.84
N GLY A 297 -11.98 19.53 7.17
CA GLY A 297 -12.86 20.20 6.21
C GLY A 297 -14.16 19.47 5.95
N ASN A 298 -14.66 19.58 4.71
CA ASN A 298 -15.93 18.97 4.29
C ASN A 298 -15.76 17.45 4.15
N ILE A 299 -16.52 16.67 4.93
CA ILE A 299 -16.53 15.22 4.84
C ILE A 299 -17.65 14.77 3.91
N THR A 300 -17.31 14.02 2.86
CA THR A 300 -18.23 13.48 1.87
C THR A 300 -18.47 11.98 2.08
N LYS A 301 -19.41 11.42 1.32
CA LYS A 301 -19.68 9.97 1.35
C LYS A 301 -18.46 9.14 0.92
N GLU A 302 -17.63 9.69 0.05
CA GLU A 302 -16.37 9.11 -0.42
C GLU A 302 -15.30 9.14 0.67
N ASP A 303 -15.18 10.23 1.44
CA ASP A 303 -14.30 10.27 2.63
C ASP A 303 -14.69 9.18 3.64
N LEU A 304 -15.99 9.01 3.89
CA LEU A 304 -16.48 7.94 4.77
C LEU A 304 -16.18 6.55 4.21
N ALA A 305 -16.43 6.32 2.92
CA ALA A 305 -16.12 5.05 2.27
C ALA A 305 -14.62 4.72 2.32
N TYR A 306 -13.78 5.74 2.17
CA TYR A 306 -12.32 5.65 2.23
C TYR A 306 -11.79 5.24 3.60
N THR A 307 -12.62 5.34 4.66
CA THR A 307 -12.26 4.76 5.97
C THR A 307 -12.21 3.22 5.97
N CYS A 308 -12.76 2.59 4.93
CA CYS A 308 -12.51 1.21 4.57
C CYS A 308 -11.46 1.17 3.45
N GLY A 309 -10.33 0.51 3.69
CA GLY A 309 -9.22 0.46 2.73
C GLY A 309 -9.59 -0.22 1.40
N PHE A 310 -10.55 -1.15 1.41
CA PHE A 310 -11.08 -1.81 0.22
C PHE A 310 -12.56 -2.13 0.37
N ASP A 311 -13.27 -2.23 -0.76
CA ASP A 311 -14.73 -2.38 -0.81
C ASP A 311 -15.18 -3.84 -0.95
N SER A 312 -14.91 -4.65 0.08
CA SER A 312 -15.31 -6.07 0.11
C SER A 312 -16.72 -6.27 0.67
N THR A 313 -17.40 -7.31 0.18
CA THR A 313 -18.61 -7.86 0.80
C THR A 313 -18.31 -8.44 2.18
N ILE A 314 -19.35 -8.71 2.96
CA ILE A 314 -19.23 -9.31 4.29
C ILE A 314 -19.59 -10.79 4.24
N SER A 315 -18.73 -11.63 4.81
CA SER A 315 -18.95 -13.06 5.01
C SER A 315 -19.36 -13.36 6.45
N ILE A 316 -20.37 -14.20 6.62
CA ILE A 316 -20.75 -14.80 7.90
C ILE A 316 -20.08 -16.17 8.00
N ILE A 317 -19.16 -16.32 8.93
CA ILE A 317 -18.34 -17.52 9.10
C ILE A 317 -18.76 -18.28 10.35
N LYS A 318 -18.92 -19.60 10.24
CA LYS A 318 -19.14 -20.51 11.37
C LYS A 318 -17.81 -21.07 11.84
N ILE A 319 -17.40 -20.76 13.06
CA ILE A 319 -16.10 -21.18 13.62
C ILE A 319 -16.23 -21.60 15.08
N SER A 320 -15.39 -22.53 15.52
CA SER A 320 -15.27 -22.86 16.95
C SER A 320 -14.58 -21.73 17.71
N THR A 321 -15.03 -21.45 18.93
CA THR A 321 -14.44 -20.40 19.79
C THR A 321 -12.94 -20.57 19.99
N GLU A 322 -12.47 -21.81 20.19
CA GLU A 322 -11.04 -22.12 20.34
C GLU A 322 -10.20 -21.65 19.14
N LYS A 323 -10.65 -21.97 17.91
CA LYS A 323 -9.97 -21.55 16.68
C LYS A 323 -9.94 -20.04 16.51
N LEU A 324 -11.04 -19.35 16.86
CA LEU A 324 -11.04 -17.88 16.83
C LEU A 324 -10.02 -17.33 17.84
N LEU A 325 -10.03 -17.79 19.10
CA LEU A 325 -9.11 -17.30 20.13
C LEU A 325 -7.65 -17.53 19.73
N LYS A 326 -7.32 -18.68 19.11
CA LYS A 326 -5.98 -18.93 18.56
C LYS A 326 -5.60 -17.95 17.44
N ALA A 327 -6.54 -17.62 16.54
CA ALA A 327 -6.31 -16.63 15.50
C ALA A 327 -6.09 -15.22 16.09
N VAL A 328 -6.88 -14.84 17.09
CA VAL A 328 -6.74 -13.56 17.81
C VAL A 328 -5.38 -13.47 18.49
N GLU A 329 -4.98 -14.51 19.22
CA GLU A 329 -3.68 -14.57 19.90
C GLU A 329 -2.53 -14.41 18.91
N ARG A 330 -2.55 -15.15 17.81
CA ARG A 330 -1.54 -15.10 16.75
C ARG A 330 -1.41 -13.71 16.12
N SER A 331 -2.49 -12.93 16.12
CA SER A 331 -2.53 -11.62 15.47
C SER A 331 -2.02 -10.46 16.32
N LYS A 332 -1.75 -10.66 17.63
CA LYS A 332 -1.52 -9.56 18.58
C LYS A 332 -0.32 -8.67 18.24
N ASP A 333 0.77 -9.28 17.78
CA ASP A 333 2.04 -8.59 17.49
C ASP A 333 2.17 -8.15 16.03
N GLU A 334 1.20 -8.52 15.19
CA GLU A 334 1.21 -8.21 13.78
C GLU A 334 0.73 -6.79 13.50
N HIS A 335 1.39 -6.07 12.58
CA HIS A 335 1.00 -4.69 12.31
C HIS A 335 -0.20 -4.59 11.36
N TYR A 336 -0.20 -5.35 10.26
CA TYR A 336 -1.23 -5.29 9.21
C TYR A 336 -2.26 -6.43 9.24
N THR A 337 -2.01 -7.49 10.01
CA THR A 337 -2.92 -8.63 10.15
C THR A 337 -3.55 -8.74 11.54
N LYS A 338 -3.32 -7.77 12.45
CA LYS A 338 -3.96 -7.77 13.77
C LYS A 338 -5.47 -7.78 13.66
N LEU A 339 -6.12 -8.72 14.34
CA LEU A 339 -7.56 -8.82 14.37
C LEU A 339 -8.14 -7.79 15.35
N ILE A 340 -9.11 -7.02 14.86
CA ILE A 340 -9.88 -6.04 15.62
C ILE A 340 -11.32 -6.54 15.67
N ILE A 341 -11.87 -6.66 16.88
CA ILE A 341 -13.10 -7.42 17.15
C ILE A 341 -14.10 -6.49 17.83
N SER A 342 -15.38 -6.64 17.49
CA SER A 342 -16.46 -5.91 18.16
C SER A 342 -16.50 -6.20 19.65
N SER A 343 -16.98 -5.22 20.43
CA SER A 343 -16.94 -5.29 21.89
C SER A 343 -17.78 -6.45 22.46
N LYS A 344 -17.04 -7.39 23.08
CA LYS A 344 -17.34 -8.19 24.29
C LYS A 344 -18.75 -8.79 24.42
N GLU A 345 -19.21 -9.59 23.45
CA GLU A 345 -20.03 -10.74 23.84
C GLU A 345 -19.08 -11.76 24.50
N ASP A 346 -19.38 -12.23 25.72
CA ASP A 346 -18.62 -13.32 26.33
C ASP A 346 -18.90 -14.61 25.55
N ILE A 347 -18.00 -14.92 24.61
CA ILE A 347 -18.07 -16.12 23.78
C ILE A 347 -17.47 -17.36 24.46
N THR A 348 -16.85 -17.22 25.64
CA THR A 348 -16.08 -18.32 26.27
C THR A 348 -16.96 -19.53 26.61
N LYS A 349 -18.25 -19.28 26.86
CA LYS A 349 -19.25 -20.33 27.15
C LYS A 349 -19.82 -21.00 25.88
N LYS A 350 -19.50 -20.51 24.68
CA LYS A 350 -20.01 -21.05 23.41
C LYS A 350 -18.97 -21.96 22.77
N ARG A 351 -19.36 -23.15 22.32
CA ARG A 351 -18.47 -24.05 21.55
C ARG A 351 -18.24 -23.56 20.12
N ASN A 352 -19.30 -23.09 19.47
CA ASN A 352 -19.29 -22.55 18.12
C ASN A 352 -20.00 -21.20 18.08
N ILE A 353 -19.52 -20.32 17.22
CA ILE A 353 -20.03 -18.97 17.04
C ILE A 353 -20.14 -18.63 15.55
N LYS A 354 -20.96 -17.63 15.25
CA LYS A 354 -20.98 -16.96 13.95
C LYS A 354 -20.24 -15.64 14.08
N ILE A 355 -19.26 -15.42 13.20
CA ILE A 355 -18.57 -14.14 13.08
C ILE A 355 -18.88 -13.49 11.74
N ALA A 356 -18.94 -12.16 11.70
CA ALA A 356 -18.96 -11.40 10.47
C ALA A 356 -17.59 -10.78 10.19
N MET A 357 -17.09 -10.90 8.97
CA MET A 357 -15.84 -10.24 8.55
C MET A 357 -15.82 -9.98 7.04
N PRO A 358 -14.96 -9.09 6.52
CA PRO A 358 -14.82 -8.89 5.09
C PRO A 358 -14.46 -10.21 4.37
N THR A 359 -15.16 -10.50 3.27
CA THR A 359 -14.97 -11.71 2.47
C THR A 359 -13.53 -11.84 1.98
N PHE A 360 -12.94 -10.73 1.51
CA PHE A 360 -11.55 -10.72 1.04
C PHE A 360 -10.56 -11.20 2.10
N ILE A 361 -10.73 -10.78 3.37
CA ILE A 361 -9.88 -11.25 4.48
C ILE A 361 -10.19 -12.71 4.81
N ALA A 362 -11.46 -13.11 4.79
CA ALA A 362 -11.88 -14.50 5.01
C ALA A 362 -11.29 -15.48 3.96
N GLU A 363 -11.03 -15.01 2.74
CA GLU A 363 -10.43 -15.78 1.66
C GLU A 363 -8.89 -15.82 1.72
N GLY A 364 -8.29 -14.93 2.51
CA GLY A 364 -6.87 -14.90 2.76
C GLY A 364 -6.14 -13.68 2.19
N GLY A 365 -6.85 -12.63 1.81
CA GLY A 365 -6.28 -11.35 1.36
C GLY A 365 -5.36 -10.70 2.40
N HIS A 366 -4.41 -9.87 1.95
CA HIS A 366 -3.43 -9.16 2.77
C HIS A 366 -2.73 -10.07 3.80
N HIS A 367 -2.08 -11.14 3.30
CA HIS A 367 -1.41 -12.18 4.09
C HIS A 367 -2.29 -13.02 5.03
N SER A 368 -3.62 -12.79 5.07
CA SER A 368 -4.52 -13.57 5.92
C SER A 368 -4.56 -15.07 5.59
N LYS A 369 -4.14 -15.47 4.37
CA LYS A 369 -4.09 -16.88 3.94
C LYS A 369 -3.14 -17.72 4.78
N SER A 370 -1.94 -17.20 5.06
CA SER A 370 -0.92 -17.88 5.88
C SER A 370 -1.20 -17.67 7.37
N PHE A 371 -1.66 -16.48 7.75
CA PHE A 371 -1.89 -16.12 9.15
C PHE A 371 -3.17 -16.71 9.73
N PHE A 372 -4.25 -16.86 8.96
CA PHE A 372 -5.56 -17.30 9.45
C PHE A 372 -6.19 -18.41 8.58
N PRO A 373 -5.54 -19.58 8.46
CA PRO A 373 -6.09 -20.71 7.69
C PRO A 373 -7.45 -21.18 8.22
N GLU A 374 -7.79 -20.87 9.47
CA GLU A 374 -9.06 -21.21 10.11
C GLU A 374 -10.25 -20.54 9.43
N PHE A 375 -10.13 -19.28 9.01
CA PHE A 375 -11.23 -18.54 8.37
C PHE A 375 -11.49 -19.06 6.95
N ARG A 376 -10.42 -19.34 6.19
CA ARG A 376 -10.53 -19.84 4.81
C ARG A 376 -11.18 -21.22 4.71
N LYS A 377 -10.92 -22.08 5.70
CA LYS A 377 -11.44 -23.45 5.75
C LYS A 377 -12.83 -23.54 6.40
N ALA A 378 -13.29 -22.48 7.05
CA ALA A 378 -14.55 -22.48 7.77
C ALA A 378 -15.74 -22.33 6.81
N PRO A 379 -16.87 -23.00 7.09
CA PRO A 379 -18.11 -22.78 6.34
C PRO A 379 -18.54 -21.31 6.45
N ARG A 380 -18.89 -20.71 5.30
CA ARG A 380 -19.32 -19.31 5.23
C ARG A 380 -20.51 -19.09 4.32
N THR A 381 -21.21 -17.99 4.58
CA THR A 381 -22.25 -17.44 3.71
C THR A 381 -21.88 -15.99 3.41
N GLU A 382 -21.72 -15.65 2.14
CA GLU A 382 -21.45 -14.28 1.71
C GLU A 382 -22.75 -13.47 1.64
N THR A 383 -22.67 -12.20 2.01
CA THR A 383 -23.79 -11.25 1.92
C THR A 383 -23.55 -10.28 0.76
N ASN A 384 -24.62 -9.63 0.28
CA ASN A 384 -24.50 -8.54 -0.70
C ASN A 384 -24.14 -7.19 -0.07
N ILE A 385 -23.83 -7.16 1.24
CA ILE A 385 -23.53 -5.93 1.98
C ILE A 385 -22.04 -5.67 1.89
N LYS A 386 -21.66 -4.49 1.39
CA LYS A 386 -20.26 -4.06 1.38
C LYS A 386 -19.87 -3.34 2.66
N ILE A 387 -18.63 -3.49 3.08
CA ILE A 387 -18.12 -2.81 4.28
C ILE A 387 -18.13 -1.28 4.13
N SER A 388 -17.87 -0.74 2.94
CA SER A 388 -17.92 0.71 2.71
C SER A 388 -19.33 1.28 2.89
N ASP A 389 -20.39 0.47 2.65
CA ASP A 389 -21.77 0.90 2.88
C ASP A 389 -22.12 1.04 4.37
N LEU A 390 -21.35 0.38 5.24
CA LEU A 390 -21.44 0.59 6.68
C LEU A 390 -20.77 1.91 7.06
N ALA A 391 -19.56 2.14 6.58
CA ALA A 391 -18.82 3.37 6.87
C ALA A 391 -19.54 4.64 6.40
N LYS A 392 -20.22 4.59 5.25
CA LYS A 392 -21.04 5.70 4.72
C LYS A 392 -22.22 6.10 5.63
N LYS A 393 -22.54 5.31 6.66
CA LYS A 393 -23.57 5.64 7.67
C LYS A 393 -23.03 6.34 8.91
N LEU A 394 -21.71 6.52 9.01
CA LEU A 394 -21.07 7.26 10.09
C LEU A 394 -21.56 8.72 10.06
N SER A 395 -21.95 9.25 11.21
CA SER A 395 -22.38 10.64 11.37
C SER A 395 -21.40 11.43 12.24
N GLU A 396 -21.55 12.75 12.23
CA GLU A 396 -20.75 13.66 13.06
C GLU A 396 -20.80 13.32 14.56
N ARG A 397 -21.87 12.68 15.06
CA ARG A 397 -21.98 12.30 16.47
C ARG A 397 -21.06 11.14 16.86
N GLU A 398 -20.77 10.24 15.92
CA GLU A 398 -19.88 9.09 16.16
C GLU A 398 -18.41 9.41 15.91
N VAL A 399 -18.14 10.52 15.21
CA VAL A 399 -16.81 11.08 14.94
C VAL A 399 -16.38 11.94 16.13
#